data_AF-A0A1Y2CMC9-F1
#
_entry.id   AF-A0A1Y2CMC9-F1
#
_cell.length_a   1.000
_cell.length_b   1.000
_cell.length_c   1.000
_cell.angle_alpha   90.00
_cell.angle_beta   90.00
_cell.angle_gamma   90.00
#
_symmetry.space_group_name_H-M   'P 1'
#
loop_
_entity.id
_entity.type
_entity.pdbx_description
1 polymer ?
#
loop_
_entity_poly.entity_id
_entity_poly.type
_entity_poly.pdbx_seq_one_letter_code
_entity_poly.pdbx_strand_id
1 'polypeptide(L)'
;MDCKIHWTVHMHPSINKSPFSKIEVESLERIVSQRVNQELDLDWDSIAQELGNDRLAWQCFRIYQKYINAASQSWTPEEDAKLTSLVATHGLGNWSRIARSMETRSRTQCIVRWRQNLRPGIARGRFTPEEDEKLVAAVQEFGERSWAKVANAVGTRNDVQCRERWLNVLNPDLRKGVSFTREENTQLLELVQVHGENGVKLRKHSEQGRRSNAKNSFRY
;
A
#
# COMPACT_ATOMS: atom_id res chain seq x y z
N MET A 1 -13.80 8.52 26.52
CA MET A 1 -14.25 8.46 25.12
C MET A 1 -15.73 8.11 25.17
N ASP A 2 -16.61 8.99 24.70
CA ASP A 2 -18.04 8.92 24.95
C ASP A 2 -18.67 7.63 24.41
N CYS A 3 -19.26 6.82 25.29
CA CYS A 3 -19.92 5.56 24.95
C CYS A 3 -21.01 5.75 23.87
N LYS A 4 -21.61 6.95 23.84
CA LYS A 4 -22.61 7.37 22.84
C LYS A 4 -22.01 7.49 21.44
N ILE A 5 -20.83 8.09 21.30
CA ILE A 5 -20.11 8.22 20.02
C ILE A 5 -19.63 6.85 19.53
N HIS A 6 -19.10 6.02 20.43
CA HIS A 6 -18.66 4.67 20.05
C HIS A 6 -19.85 3.82 19.56
N TRP A 7 -21.01 3.94 20.20
CA TRP A 7 -22.22 3.24 19.77
C TRP A 7 -22.73 3.72 18.41
N THR A 8 -22.87 5.03 18.21
CA THR A 8 -23.43 5.61 16.97
C THR A 8 -22.50 5.50 15.75
N VAL A 9 -21.19 5.39 15.95
CA VAL A 9 -20.19 5.34 14.85
C VAL A 9 -19.72 3.92 14.52
N HIS A 10 -19.79 2.98 15.48
CA HIS A 10 -19.21 1.65 15.30
C HIS A 10 -20.16 0.48 15.61
N MET A 11 -21.18 0.66 16.45
CA MET A 11 -21.97 -0.47 16.98
C MET A 11 -23.46 -0.42 16.60
N HIS A 12 -23.97 0.70 16.07
CA HIS A 12 -25.38 0.81 15.73
C HIS A 12 -25.78 -0.15 14.58
N PRO A 13 -26.88 -0.92 14.71
CA PRO A 13 -27.28 -1.95 13.74
C PRO A 13 -27.56 -1.45 12.32
N SER A 14 -27.88 -0.16 12.17
CA SER A 14 -28.13 0.46 10.86
C SER A 14 -26.85 0.83 10.10
N ILE A 15 -25.67 0.73 10.70
CA ILE A 15 -24.42 1.07 10.02
C ILE A 15 -24.09 -0.04 9.02
N ASN A 16 -24.05 0.31 7.75
CA ASN A 16 -23.69 -0.64 6.72
C ASN A 16 -22.18 -0.96 6.78
N LYS A 17 -21.84 -2.08 7.44
CA LYS A 17 -20.47 -2.59 7.60
C LYS A 17 -20.00 -3.46 6.42
N SER A 18 -20.87 -3.71 5.45
CA SER A 18 -20.53 -4.51 4.27
C SER A 18 -19.43 -3.83 3.42
N PRO A 19 -18.70 -4.54 2.57
CA PRO A 19 -17.81 -3.92 1.60
C PRO A 19 -18.56 -2.94 0.69
N PHE A 20 -17.91 -1.87 0.21
CA PHE A 20 -18.49 -1.02 -0.84
C PHE A 20 -18.61 -1.84 -2.12
N SER A 21 -19.83 -1.91 -2.65
CA SER A 21 -20.11 -2.44 -3.98
C SER A 21 -19.56 -1.52 -5.06
N LYS A 22 -19.38 -2.06 -6.26
CA LYS A 22 -18.88 -1.30 -7.41
C LYS A 22 -19.76 -0.08 -7.74
N ILE A 23 -21.08 -0.26 -7.66
CA ILE A 23 -22.07 0.81 -7.92
C ILE A 23 -21.95 1.94 -6.89
N GLU A 24 -21.70 1.61 -5.62
CA GLU A 24 -21.49 2.61 -4.57
C GLU A 24 -20.19 3.41 -4.80
N VAL A 25 -19.13 2.76 -5.28
CA VAL A 25 -17.87 3.45 -5.62
C VAL A 25 -18.07 4.39 -6.81
N GLU A 26 -18.72 3.94 -7.88
CA GLU A 26 -19.02 4.76 -9.07
C GLU A 26 -19.93 5.95 -8.71
N SER A 27 -20.93 5.72 -7.84
CA SER A 27 -21.81 6.79 -7.36
C SER A 27 -21.06 7.82 -6.50
N LEU A 28 -20.18 7.36 -5.61
CA LEU A 28 -19.33 8.22 -4.80
C LEU A 28 -18.37 9.05 -5.67
N GLU A 29 -17.78 8.44 -6.71
CA GLU A 29 -16.91 9.13 -7.67
C GLU A 29 -17.65 10.22 -8.43
N ARG A 30 -18.88 9.94 -8.89
CA ARG A 30 -19.73 10.93 -9.56
C ARG A 30 -20.04 12.13 -8.66
N ILE A 31 -20.46 11.89 -7.42
CA ILE A 31 -20.80 12.96 -6.46
C ILE A 31 -19.58 13.84 -6.17
N VAL A 32 -18.43 13.21 -5.91
CA VAL A 32 -17.18 13.94 -5.65
C VAL A 32 -16.77 14.76 -6.88
N SER A 33 -16.81 14.16 -8.07
CA SER A 33 -16.44 14.85 -9.33
C SER A 33 -17.33 16.05 -9.61
N GLN A 34 -18.64 15.91 -9.36
CA GLN A 34 -19.60 17.00 -9.52
C GLN A 34 -19.31 18.17 -8.57
N ARG A 35 -19.03 17.88 -7.29
CA ARG A 35 -18.70 18.91 -6.28
C ARG A 35 -17.39 19.62 -6.60
N VAL A 36 -16.36 18.88 -7.03
CA VAL A 36 -15.09 19.47 -7.48
C VAL A 36 -15.28 20.38 -8.69
N ASN A 37 -16.07 19.96 -9.68
CA ASN A 37 -16.37 20.79 -10.87
C ASN A 37 -17.14 22.08 -10.53
N GLN A 38 -17.85 22.08 -9.41
CA GLN A 38 -18.59 23.23 -8.88
C GLN A 38 -17.77 24.03 -7.86
N GLU A 39 -16.49 23.71 -7.67
CA GLU A 39 -15.60 24.32 -6.68
C GLU A 39 -16.15 24.27 -5.24
N LEU A 40 -16.95 23.24 -4.93
CA LEU A 40 -17.52 23.02 -3.61
C LEU A 40 -16.59 22.17 -2.74
N ASP A 41 -16.60 22.45 -1.44
CA ASP A 41 -15.89 21.65 -0.45
C ASP A 41 -16.41 20.21 -0.40
N LEU A 42 -15.49 19.27 -0.15
CA LEU A 42 -15.79 17.85 0.01
C LEU A 42 -16.27 17.56 1.44
N ASP A 43 -17.45 18.07 1.79
CA ASP A 43 -18.14 17.70 3.02
C ASP A 43 -18.62 16.25 2.97
N TRP A 44 -17.91 15.37 3.67
CA TRP A 44 -18.14 13.93 3.64
C TRP A 44 -19.47 13.52 4.29
N ASP A 45 -20.01 14.32 5.21
CA ASP A 45 -21.31 14.07 5.82
C ASP A 45 -22.43 14.30 4.80
N SER A 46 -22.39 15.41 4.07
CA SER A 46 -23.30 15.65 2.93
C SER A 46 -23.15 14.60 1.83
N ILE A 47 -21.91 14.21 1.49
CA ILE A 47 -21.66 13.17 0.47
C ILE A 47 -22.23 11.82 0.89
N ALA A 48 -22.11 11.46 2.17
CA ALA A 48 -22.66 10.22 2.71
C ALA A 48 -24.19 10.22 2.70
N GLN A 49 -24.81 11.35 3.04
CA GLN A 49 -26.27 11.50 2.97
C GLN A 49 -26.78 11.39 1.52
N GLU A 50 -26.07 11.98 0.56
CA GLU A 50 -26.41 11.92 -0.87
C GLU A 50 -26.23 10.51 -1.46
N LEU A 51 -25.30 9.71 -0.94
CA LEU A 51 -25.10 8.32 -1.35
C LEU A 51 -26.26 7.40 -0.93
N GLY A 52 -27.01 7.77 0.12
CA GLY A 52 -28.34 7.20 0.43
C GLY A 52 -28.38 5.72 0.83
N ASN A 53 -27.28 5.16 1.34
CA ASN A 53 -27.07 3.72 1.54
C ASN A 53 -26.58 3.34 2.95
N ASP A 54 -26.93 4.16 3.95
CA ASP A 54 -26.52 4.02 5.36
C ASP A 54 -24.99 3.95 5.56
N ARG A 55 -24.23 4.56 4.63
CA ARG A 55 -22.78 4.74 4.76
C ARG A 55 -22.49 6.00 5.55
N LEU A 56 -21.45 5.94 6.37
CA LEU A 56 -20.97 7.07 7.15
C LEU A 56 -19.92 7.87 6.37
N ALA A 57 -19.81 9.16 6.67
CA ALA A 57 -18.84 10.09 6.08
C ALA A 57 -17.41 9.51 6.01
N TRP A 58 -16.94 8.92 7.12
CA TRP A 58 -15.60 8.34 7.18
C TRP A 58 -15.44 7.09 6.29
N GLN A 59 -16.52 6.33 6.04
CA GLN A 59 -16.48 5.18 5.14
C GLN A 59 -16.36 5.66 3.69
N CYS A 60 -17.11 6.69 3.31
CA CYS A 60 -17.00 7.35 2.00
C CYS A 60 -15.60 7.94 1.81
N PHE A 61 -15.08 8.68 2.80
CA PHE A 61 -13.73 9.23 2.77
C PHE A 61 -12.66 8.14 2.58
N ARG A 62 -12.74 7.03 3.32
CA ARG A 62 -11.78 5.93 3.22
C ARG A 62 -11.79 5.29 1.83
N ILE A 63 -12.97 5.13 1.22
CA ILE A 63 -13.12 4.56 -0.12
C ILE A 63 -12.63 5.55 -1.17
N TYR A 64 -13.00 6.83 -1.03
CA TYR A 64 -12.48 7.90 -1.86
C TYR A 64 -10.95 7.89 -1.83
N GLN A 65 -10.33 7.94 -0.65
CA GLN A 65 -8.89 7.89 -0.50
C GLN A 65 -8.26 6.68 -1.17
N LYS A 66 -8.90 5.51 -1.13
CA LYS A 66 -8.31 4.25 -1.61
C LYS A 66 -8.49 4.02 -3.11
N TYR A 67 -9.62 4.42 -3.68
CA TYR A 67 -10.02 4.00 -5.02
C TYR A 67 -10.25 5.15 -6.00
N ILE A 68 -10.70 6.31 -5.50
CA ILE A 68 -11.13 7.43 -6.34
C ILE A 68 -10.08 8.53 -6.37
N ASN A 69 -9.42 8.78 -5.24
CA ASN A 69 -8.35 9.73 -5.15
C ASN A 69 -7.20 9.29 -6.08
N ALA A 70 -6.93 10.07 -7.13
CA ALA A 70 -5.84 9.82 -8.08
C ALA A 70 -4.49 9.63 -7.38
N ALA A 71 -4.35 10.24 -6.21
CA ALA A 71 -3.24 10.04 -5.29
C ALA A 71 -3.02 8.54 -4.91
N SER A 72 -4.07 7.73 -4.82
CA SER A 72 -4.03 6.29 -4.46
C SER A 72 -4.04 5.33 -5.67
N GLN A 73 -4.20 5.83 -6.89
CA GLN A 73 -4.15 4.99 -8.09
C GLN A 73 -2.70 4.59 -8.42
N SER A 74 -2.50 3.40 -8.99
CA SER A 74 -1.19 2.95 -9.48
C SER A 74 -0.63 3.94 -10.51
N TRP A 75 0.69 4.17 -10.49
CA TRP A 75 1.35 5.04 -11.45
C TRP A 75 1.39 4.42 -12.84
N THR A 76 1.01 5.18 -13.88
CA THR A 76 1.10 4.73 -15.27
C THR A 76 2.49 5.01 -15.87
N PRO A 77 2.89 4.32 -16.95
CA PRO A 77 4.12 4.62 -17.67
C PRO A 77 4.19 6.06 -18.18
N GLU A 78 3.06 6.63 -18.58
CA GLU A 78 2.95 8.02 -19.05
C GLU A 78 3.19 9.00 -17.90
N GLU A 79 2.62 8.73 -16.72
CA GLU A 79 2.87 9.51 -15.51
C GLU A 79 4.34 9.42 -15.07
N ASP A 80 4.94 8.24 -15.16
CA ASP A 80 6.37 8.03 -14.85
C ASP A 80 7.27 8.79 -15.83
N ALA A 81 6.95 8.77 -17.12
CA ALA A 81 7.66 9.53 -18.15
C ALA A 81 7.52 11.04 -17.91
N LYS A 82 6.31 11.51 -17.62
CA LYS A 82 6.02 12.91 -17.27
C LYS A 82 6.78 13.34 -16.03
N LEU A 83 6.73 12.55 -14.95
CA LEU A 83 7.47 12.83 -13.71
C LEU A 83 8.98 12.87 -13.95
N THR A 84 9.51 11.95 -14.76
CA THR A 84 10.94 11.92 -15.10
C THR A 84 11.37 13.16 -15.88
N SER A 85 10.60 13.56 -16.88
CA SER A 85 10.83 14.78 -17.65
C SER A 85 10.76 16.04 -16.77
N LEU A 86 9.77 16.13 -15.89
CA LEU A 86 9.63 17.25 -14.97
C LEU A 86 10.78 17.33 -13.95
N VAL A 87 11.27 16.20 -13.45
CA VAL A 87 12.45 16.16 -12.58
C VAL A 87 13.71 16.58 -13.33
N ALA A 88 13.88 16.15 -14.58
CA ALA A 88 15.00 16.59 -15.42
C ALA A 88 14.94 18.10 -15.71
N THR A 89 13.75 18.66 -15.92
CA THR A 89 13.54 20.07 -16.27
C THR A 89 13.63 21.00 -15.06
N HIS A 90 13.05 20.62 -13.92
CA HIS A 90 12.95 21.47 -12.74
C HIS A 90 13.97 21.12 -11.63
N GLY A 91 14.62 19.97 -11.69
CA GLY A 91 15.57 19.50 -10.69
C GLY A 91 14.93 18.92 -9.43
N LEU A 92 15.72 18.15 -8.68
CA LEU A 92 15.32 17.34 -7.51
C LEU A 92 14.92 18.15 -6.26
N GLY A 93 14.94 19.47 -6.30
CA GLY A 93 14.52 20.36 -5.20
C GLY A 93 13.10 20.91 -5.36
N ASN A 94 12.57 20.93 -6.59
CA ASN A 94 11.40 21.72 -6.95
C ASN A 94 10.09 20.91 -7.00
N TRP A 95 9.90 20.02 -6.01
CA TRP A 95 8.77 19.09 -5.95
C TRP A 95 7.40 19.77 -5.95
N SER A 96 7.28 20.96 -5.36
CA SER A 96 6.02 21.72 -5.36
C SER A 96 5.61 22.14 -6.79
N ARG A 97 6.59 22.52 -7.61
CA ARG A 97 6.37 22.89 -9.02
C ARG A 97 6.10 21.65 -9.88
N ILE A 98 6.83 20.56 -9.62
CA ILE A 98 6.62 19.27 -10.30
C ILE A 98 5.21 18.75 -10.03
N ALA A 99 4.75 18.75 -8.77
CA ALA A 99 3.41 18.29 -8.41
C ALA A 99 2.31 19.12 -9.08
N ARG A 100 2.46 20.46 -9.10
CA ARG A 100 1.52 21.34 -9.80
C ARG A 100 1.43 21.02 -11.30
N SER A 101 2.54 20.62 -11.91
CA SER A 101 2.60 20.26 -13.34
C SER A 101 2.11 18.83 -13.61
N MET A 102 2.09 17.95 -12.59
CA MET A 102 1.49 16.62 -12.69
C MET A 102 -0.04 16.68 -12.67
N GLU A 103 -0.63 17.66 -11.96
CA GLU A 103 -2.07 17.92 -11.79
C GLU A 103 -2.82 16.83 -11.01
N THR A 104 -2.54 15.55 -11.28
CA THR A 104 -3.20 14.38 -10.67
C THR A 104 -2.49 13.84 -9.42
N ARG A 105 -1.24 14.24 -9.18
CA ARG A 105 -0.38 13.68 -8.13
C ARG A 105 0.10 14.73 -7.15
N SER A 106 0.07 14.40 -5.86
CA SER A 106 0.58 15.28 -4.81
C SER A 106 2.10 15.31 -4.76
N ARG A 107 2.66 16.37 -4.16
CA ARG A 107 4.11 16.53 -3.90
C ARG A 107 4.72 15.29 -3.24
N THR A 108 4.09 14.79 -2.19
CA THR A 108 4.58 13.62 -1.44
C THR A 108 4.65 12.39 -2.32
N GLN A 109 3.68 12.19 -3.22
CA GLN A 109 3.64 11.05 -4.12
C GLN A 109 4.70 11.12 -5.19
N CYS A 110 4.92 12.30 -5.79
CA CYS A 110 6.01 12.50 -6.73
C CYS A 110 7.36 12.17 -6.10
N ILE A 111 7.60 12.62 -4.85
CA ILE A 111 8.83 12.34 -4.10
C ILE A 111 8.99 10.83 -3.87
N VAL A 112 7.95 10.18 -3.34
CA VAL A 112 7.99 8.74 -3.03
C VAL A 112 8.19 7.93 -4.30
N ARG A 113 7.43 8.23 -5.37
CA ARG A 113 7.55 7.53 -6.65
C ARG A 113 8.96 7.67 -7.22
N TRP A 114 9.49 8.89 -7.23
CA TRP A 114 10.84 9.14 -7.70
C TRP A 114 11.88 8.35 -6.90
N ARG A 115 11.89 8.51 -5.57
CA ARG A 115 12.88 7.88 -4.69
C ARG A 115 12.86 6.36 -4.75
N GLN A 116 11.69 5.75 -4.91
CA GLN A 116 11.55 4.30 -4.87
C GLN A 116 11.66 3.66 -6.25
N ASN A 117 11.21 4.32 -7.32
CA ASN A 117 10.98 3.64 -8.60
C ASN A 117 11.67 4.30 -9.81
N LEU A 118 11.82 5.62 -9.83
CA LEU A 118 12.27 6.34 -11.03
C LEU A 118 13.70 6.89 -10.95
N ARG A 119 14.26 7.01 -9.75
CA ARG A 119 15.64 7.46 -9.56
C ARG A 119 16.58 6.57 -10.41
N PRO A 120 17.44 7.16 -11.24
CA PRO A 120 18.45 6.41 -11.98
C PRO A 120 19.33 5.57 -11.04
N GLY A 121 19.67 4.36 -11.48
CA GLY A 121 20.49 3.42 -10.70
C GLY A 121 19.68 2.46 -9.80
N ILE A 122 18.37 2.61 -9.68
CA ILE A 122 17.54 1.62 -8.99
C ILE A 122 17.24 0.44 -9.93
N ALA A 123 17.75 -0.74 -9.58
CA ALA A 123 17.50 -1.98 -10.28
C ALA A 123 16.06 -2.47 -10.07
N ARG A 124 15.47 -2.96 -11.16
CA ARG A 124 14.10 -3.51 -11.20
C ARG A 124 14.20 -5.00 -11.47
N GLY A 125 13.52 -5.83 -10.67
CA GLY A 125 13.52 -7.29 -10.82
C GLY A 125 14.22 -8.03 -9.67
N ARG A 126 14.57 -9.29 -9.92
CA ARG A 126 15.15 -10.20 -8.91
C ARG A 126 16.49 -9.66 -8.40
N PHE A 127 16.76 -9.90 -7.12
CA PHE A 127 18.08 -9.64 -6.53
C PHE A 127 19.11 -10.61 -7.12
N THR A 128 20.28 -10.10 -7.46
CA THR A 128 21.43 -10.95 -7.82
C THR A 128 22.14 -11.44 -6.56
N PRO A 129 22.93 -12.53 -6.65
CA PRO A 129 23.73 -13.01 -5.52
C PRO A 129 24.65 -11.92 -4.93
N GLU A 130 25.26 -11.09 -5.79
CA GLU A 130 26.13 -10.01 -5.37
C GLU A 130 25.37 -8.91 -4.60
N GLU A 131 24.11 -8.64 -4.99
CA GLU A 131 23.24 -7.73 -4.25
C GLU A 131 22.82 -8.31 -2.90
N ASP A 132 22.57 -9.61 -2.82
CA ASP A 132 22.26 -10.29 -1.56
C ASP A 132 23.46 -10.27 -0.60
N GLU A 133 24.67 -10.52 -1.09
CA GLU A 133 25.90 -10.43 -0.29
C GLU A 133 26.10 -9.03 0.29
N LYS A 134 25.96 -7.99 -0.55
CA LYS A 134 26.03 -6.59 -0.11
C LYS A 134 24.94 -6.27 0.90
N LEU A 135 23.72 -6.77 0.70
CA LEU A 135 22.60 -6.56 1.61
C LEU A 135 22.86 -7.22 2.97
N VAL A 136 23.39 -8.44 3.00
CA VAL A 136 23.76 -9.13 4.24
C VAL A 136 24.84 -8.36 5.00
N ALA A 137 25.92 -7.98 4.31
CA ALA A 137 27.01 -7.21 4.91
C ALA A 137 26.50 -5.87 5.47
N ALA A 138 25.69 -5.15 4.70
CA ALA A 138 25.14 -3.87 5.12
C ALA A 138 24.17 -3.99 6.31
N VAL A 139 23.38 -5.07 6.40
CA VAL A 139 22.50 -5.29 7.56
C VAL A 139 23.32 -5.66 8.80
N GLN A 140 24.41 -6.42 8.66
CA GLN A 140 25.33 -6.70 9.77
C GLN A 140 26.00 -5.42 10.29
N GLU A 141 26.35 -4.50 9.40
CA GLU A 141 26.99 -3.23 9.75
C GLU A 141 26.02 -2.20 10.35
N PHE A 142 24.87 -1.97 9.72
CA PHE A 142 23.95 -0.88 10.09
C PHE A 142 22.70 -1.33 10.88
N GLY A 143 22.46 -2.63 10.97
CA GLY A 143 21.30 -3.23 11.62
C GLY A 143 19.97 -3.02 10.89
N GLU A 144 18.92 -3.68 11.39
CA GLU A 144 17.57 -3.69 10.78
C GLU A 144 16.72 -2.45 11.07
N ARG A 145 17.30 -1.41 11.68
CA ARG A 145 16.59 -0.17 12.03
C ARG A 145 16.82 0.97 11.03
N SER A 146 17.86 0.87 10.20
CA SER A 146 18.32 1.97 9.34
C SER A 146 18.42 1.56 7.87
N TRP A 147 17.28 1.17 7.27
CA TRP A 147 17.21 0.69 5.89
C TRP A 147 17.69 1.69 4.84
N ALA A 148 17.64 2.99 5.11
CA ALA A 148 18.22 4.00 4.23
C ALA A 148 19.75 3.89 4.11
N LYS A 149 20.45 3.57 5.22
CA LYS A 149 21.92 3.34 5.20
C LYS A 149 22.25 2.04 4.48
N VAL A 150 21.46 1.00 4.74
CA VAL A 150 21.58 -0.30 4.07
C VAL A 150 21.42 -0.15 2.55
N ALA A 151 20.37 0.55 2.10
CA ALA A 151 20.14 0.82 0.69
C ALA A 151 21.28 1.61 0.03
N ASN A 152 21.84 2.60 0.74
CA ASN A 152 22.99 3.34 0.24
C ASN A 152 24.23 2.45 0.07
N ALA A 153 24.46 1.49 0.98
CA ALA A 153 25.56 0.54 0.87
C ALA A 153 25.36 -0.48 -0.26
N VAL A 154 24.11 -0.92 -0.50
CA VAL A 154 23.77 -1.78 -1.65
C VAL A 154 23.90 -1.01 -2.97
N GLY A 155 23.53 0.27 -2.98
CA GLY A 155 23.72 1.22 -4.08
C GLY A 155 22.73 1.07 -5.25
N THR A 156 22.32 -0.17 -5.57
CA THR A 156 21.41 -0.49 -6.68
C THR A 156 19.96 -0.66 -6.27
N ARG A 157 19.67 -0.70 -4.96
CA ARG A 157 18.33 -0.97 -4.42
C ARG A 157 17.91 0.09 -3.43
N ASN A 158 16.61 0.32 -3.32
CA ASN A 158 16.05 1.24 -2.32
C ASN A 158 15.83 0.54 -0.97
N ASP A 159 15.55 1.34 0.06
CA ASP A 159 15.34 0.92 1.45
C ASP A 159 14.20 -0.09 1.60
N VAL A 160 13.11 0.11 0.89
CA VAL A 160 11.96 -0.81 0.88
C VAL A 160 12.34 -2.16 0.29
N GLN A 161 13.02 -2.18 -0.86
CA GLN A 161 13.47 -3.40 -1.53
C GLN A 161 14.45 -4.18 -0.65
N CYS A 162 15.43 -3.51 -0.06
CA CYS A 162 16.41 -4.11 0.86
C CYS A 162 15.71 -4.72 2.08
N ARG A 163 14.79 -3.99 2.71
CA ARG A 163 14.01 -4.47 3.85
C ARG A 163 13.17 -5.70 3.49
N GLU A 164 12.44 -5.65 2.38
CA GLU A 164 11.61 -6.77 1.96
C GLU A 164 12.44 -8.00 1.60
N ARG A 165 13.59 -7.83 0.95
CA ARG A 165 14.50 -8.93 0.63
C ARG A 165 15.07 -9.56 1.90
N TRP A 166 15.48 -8.75 2.87
CA TRP A 166 15.96 -9.25 4.17
C TRP A 166 14.86 -10.03 4.90
N LEU A 167 13.73 -9.37 5.16
CA LEU A 167 12.66 -9.92 6.01
C LEU A 167 11.94 -11.13 5.40
N ASN A 168 12.04 -11.36 4.09
CA ASN A 168 11.33 -12.47 3.44
C ASN A 168 12.28 -13.54 2.87
N VAL A 169 13.57 -13.25 2.74
CA VAL A 169 14.52 -14.16 2.07
C VAL A 169 15.84 -14.32 2.81
N LEU A 170 16.50 -13.26 3.26
CA LEU A 170 17.88 -13.37 3.75
C LEU A 170 18.02 -13.46 5.26
N ASN A 171 17.02 -13.02 6.03
CA ASN A 171 17.08 -13.05 7.49
C ASN A 171 17.30 -14.50 7.98
N PRO A 172 18.38 -14.78 8.75
CA PRO A 172 18.67 -16.12 9.28
C PRO A 172 17.57 -16.71 10.17
N ASP A 173 16.79 -15.86 10.84
CA ASP A 173 15.66 -16.27 11.68
C ASP A 173 14.45 -16.76 10.86
N LEU A 174 14.50 -16.62 9.52
CA LEU A 174 13.47 -17.16 8.65
C LEU A 174 13.52 -18.68 8.62
N ARG A 175 12.46 -19.30 9.14
CA ARG A 175 12.18 -20.73 8.98
C ARG A 175 11.89 -21.05 7.51
N LYS A 176 12.93 -21.35 6.72
CA LYS A 176 12.83 -21.82 5.34
C LYS A 176 12.55 -23.32 5.29
N GLY A 177 11.60 -23.76 4.47
CA GLY A 177 11.46 -25.17 4.07
C GLY A 177 10.83 -26.13 5.08
N VAL A 178 10.28 -25.66 6.21
CA VAL A 178 9.49 -26.53 7.09
C VAL A 178 8.08 -26.66 6.49
N SER A 179 7.71 -27.87 6.07
CA SER A 179 6.32 -28.20 5.73
C SER A 179 5.40 -27.75 6.85
N PHE A 180 4.22 -27.23 6.52
CA PHE A 180 3.22 -26.93 7.52
C PHE A 180 2.97 -28.19 8.36
N THR A 181 3.08 -28.06 9.67
CA THR A 181 2.73 -29.16 10.58
C THR A 181 1.25 -29.48 10.44
N ARG A 182 0.82 -30.66 10.88
CA ARG A 182 -0.58 -31.09 10.77
C ARG A 182 -1.50 -30.10 11.50
N GLU A 183 -1.05 -29.61 12.64
CA GLU A 183 -1.72 -28.65 13.50
C GLU A 183 -1.86 -27.29 12.82
N GLU A 184 -0.81 -26.83 12.13
CA GLU A 184 -0.82 -25.57 11.38
C GLU A 184 -1.72 -25.66 10.14
N ASN A 185 -1.75 -26.81 9.47
CA ASN A 185 -2.67 -27.07 8.37
C ASN A 185 -4.12 -27.10 8.85
N THR A 186 -4.40 -27.73 10.00
CA THR A 186 -5.74 -27.72 10.60
C THR A 186 -6.19 -26.31 10.96
N GLN A 187 -5.31 -25.50 11.55
CA GLN A 187 -5.61 -24.10 11.86
C GLN A 187 -5.83 -23.26 10.60
N LEU A 188 -5.05 -23.49 9.53
CA LEU A 188 -5.23 -22.83 8.24
C LEU A 188 -6.57 -23.20 7.59
N LEU A 189 -6.96 -24.47 7.63
CA LEU A 189 -8.24 -24.95 7.09
C LEU A 189 -9.42 -24.37 7.87
N GLU A 190 -9.35 -24.35 9.20
CA GLU A 190 -10.37 -23.71 10.03
C GLU A 190 -10.49 -22.20 9.74
N LEU A 191 -9.36 -21.50 9.57
CA LEU A 191 -9.38 -20.08 9.25
C LEU A 191 -9.95 -19.79 7.86
N VAL A 192 -9.69 -20.65 6.86
CA VAL A 192 -10.31 -20.57 5.53
C VAL A 192 -11.80 -20.83 5.61
N GLN A 193 -12.23 -21.77 6.44
CA GLN A 193 -13.64 -22.11 6.65
C GLN A 193 -14.40 -20.98 7.37
N VAL A 194 -13.76 -20.26 8.30
CA VAL A 194 -14.36 -19.16 9.06
C VAL A 194 -14.32 -17.82 8.31
N HIS A 195 -13.33 -17.59 7.43
CA HIS A 195 -13.11 -16.27 6.81
C HIS A 195 -13.15 -16.24 5.28
N GLY A 196 -13.30 -17.38 4.62
CA GLY A 196 -13.20 -17.54 3.16
C GLY A 196 -11.79 -17.27 2.63
N GLU A 197 -11.61 -17.30 1.30
CA GLU A 197 -10.34 -17.10 0.59
C GLU A 197 -9.78 -15.65 0.66
N ASN A 198 -10.16 -14.87 1.66
CA ASN A 198 -9.67 -13.51 1.86
C ASN A 198 -8.22 -13.53 2.38
N GLY A 199 -7.27 -13.68 1.45
CA GLY A 199 -5.81 -13.81 1.70
C GLY A 199 -5.13 -12.69 2.50
N VAL A 200 -5.82 -11.59 2.79
CA VAL A 200 -5.33 -10.51 3.66
C VAL A 200 -5.46 -10.86 5.15
N LYS A 201 -6.47 -11.64 5.55
CA LYS A 201 -6.67 -12.07 6.95
C LYS A 201 -5.80 -13.27 7.32
N LEU A 202 -5.62 -14.20 6.39
CA LEU A 202 -4.74 -15.37 6.56
C LEU A 202 -3.28 -14.97 6.81
N ARG A 203 -2.81 -13.90 6.16
CA ARG A 203 -1.45 -13.35 6.36
C ARG A 203 -1.19 -12.86 7.77
N LYS A 204 -2.16 -12.17 8.39
CA LYS A 204 -1.98 -11.65 9.76
C LYS A 204 -1.83 -12.75 10.81
N HIS A 205 -2.39 -13.93 10.57
CA HIS A 205 -2.29 -15.07 11.49
C HIS A 205 -1.02 -15.89 11.25
N SER A 206 -0.58 -16.06 9.99
CA SER A 206 0.72 -16.71 9.69
C SER A 206 1.93 -15.87 10.12
N GLU A 207 1.74 -14.56 10.28
CA GLU A 207 2.76 -13.58 10.72
C GLU A 207 3.28 -13.80 12.14
N GLN A 208 2.63 -14.61 12.99
CA GLN A 208 3.14 -14.95 14.33
C GLN A 208 4.32 -15.93 14.32
N GLY A 209 4.74 -16.45 13.15
CA GLY A 209 5.95 -17.28 13.09
C GLY A 209 6.46 -17.70 11.72
N ARG A 210 5.76 -17.40 10.61
CA ARG A 210 6.24 -17.70 9.26
C ARG A 210 5.79 -16.63 8.25
N ARG A 211 6.73 -15.80 7.81
CA ARG A 211 6.58 -15.03 6.57
C ARG A 211 7.12 -15.85 5.40
N SER A 212 6.33 -16.81 4.92
CA SER A 212 6.65 -17.58 3.72
C SER A 212 5.89 -17.05 2.50
N ASN A 213 6.58 -17.16 1.37
CA ASN A 213 6.33 -16.52 0.09
C ASN A 213 5.14 -17.16 -0.66
N ALA A 214 3.90 -16.81 -0.30
CA ALA A 214 2.68 -17.38 -0.88
C ALA A 214 2.41 -17.00 -2.36
N LYS A 215 3.33 -16.33 -3.06
CA LYS A 215 3.14 -15.92 -4.46
C LYS A 215 3.76 -16.86 -5.50
N ASN A 216 4.54 -17.86 -5.11
CA ASN A 216 5.30 -18.70 -6.06
C ASN A 216 4.82 -20.16 -6.19
N SER A 217 3.69 -20.56 -5.59
CA SER A 217 3.23 -21.96 -5.62
C SER A 217 2.10 -22.27 -6.60
N PHE A 218 1.58 -21.28 -7.32
CA PHE A 218 0.56 -21.50 -8.36
C PHE A 218 1.14 -21.13 -9.73
N ARG A 219 2.01 -21.98 -10.25
CA ARG A 219 2.40 -22.09 -11.66
C ARG A 219 3.32 -23.30 -11.82
N TYR A 220 2.69 -24.47 -11.88
CA TYR A 220 3.11 -25.59 -12.72
C TYR A 220 1.85 -26.15 -13.35
#